data_AF-A0A8E2EJU9-F1
#
_entry.id   AF-A0A8E2EJU9-F1
#
_cell.length_a   1.000
_cell.length_b   1.000
_cell.length_c   1.000
_cell.angle_alpha   90.00
_cell.angle_beta   90.00
_cell.angle_gamma   90.00
#
_symmetry.space_group_name_H-M   'P 1'
#
loop_
_entity.id
_entity.type
_entity.pdbx_description
1 polymer ?
#
loop_
_entity_poly.entity_id
_entity_poly.type
_entity_poly.pdbx_seq_one_letter_code
_entity_poly.pdbx_strand_id
1 'polypeptide(L)' 'SGINLSGLLNVIDGNSAGEDRVLIMTTNNPESLDKALICPGQINTQVFSRLVSQKAASNIFL' A
#
# COMPACT_ATOMS: atom_id res chain seq x y z
N SER A 1 -0.25 21.33 10.53
CA SER A 1 -0.35 20.06 11.28
C SER A 1 -0.23 18.91 10.29
N GLY A 2 1.00 18.53 9.96
CA GLY A 2 1.27 17.49 8.96
C GLY A 2 1.19 16.11 9.58
N ILE A 3 0.53 15.18 8.89
CA ILE A 3 0.62 13.75 9.21
C ILE A 3 2.06 13.33 8.91
N ASN A 4 2.76 12.80 9.90
CA ASN A 4 4.10 12.25 9.74
C ASN A 4 4.01 10.72 9.56
N LEU A 5 5.03 10.16 8.92
CA LEU A 5 5.07 8.73 8.63
C LEU A 5 5.06 7.87 9.90
N SER A 6 5.71 8.33 10.97
CA SER A 6 5.70 7.66 12.27
C SER A 6 4.31 7.62 12.91
N GLY A 7 3.50 8.66 12.74
CA GLY A 7 2.11 8.70 13.18
C GLY A 7 1.22 7.74 12.41
N LEU A 8 1.45 7.59 11.10
CA LEU A 8 0.77 6.58 10.28
C LEU A 8 1.16 5.16 10.72
N LEU A 9 2.46 4.89 10.89
CA LEU A 9 2.97 3.60 11.36
C LEU A 9 2.38 3.21 12.73
N ASN A 10 2.32 4.15 13.67
CA ASN A 10 1.73 3.88 14.99
C ASN A 10 0.24 3.51 14.93
N VAL A 11 -0.49 3.95 13.91
CA VAL A 11 -1.90 3.58 13.72
C VAL A 11 -2.04 2.20 13.07
N ILE A 12 -1.08 1.82 12.22
CA ILE A 12 -1.04 0.53 11.53
C ILE A 12 -0.51 -0.58 12.46
N ASP A 13 0.53 -0.29 13.24
CA ASP A 13 1.25 -1.25 14.11
C ASP A 13 0.83 -1.21 15.58
N GLY A 14 0.18 -0.13 16.01
CA GLY A 14 -0.13 0.08 17.41
C GLY A 14 -1.12 -0.97 17.91
N ASN A 15 -1.19 -1.12 19.24
CA ASN A 15 -2.14 -1.98 19.97
C ASN A 15 -3.64 -1.68 19.68
N SER A 16 -3.91 -0.74 18.77
CA SER A 16 -5.19 -0.29 18.24
C SER A 16 -5.45 -0.74 16.79
N ALA A 17 -4.51 -1.46 16.17
CA ALA A 17 -4.70 -2.10 14.88
C ALA A 17 -5.84 -3.12 15.03
N GLY A 18 -7.04 -2.71 14.63
CA GLY A 18 -8.23 -3.55 14.79
C GLY A 18 -8.02 -4.86 14.03
N GLU A 19 -8.20 -5.98 14.71
CA GLU A 19 -7.86 -7.33 14.19
C GLU A 19 -8.65 -7.72 12.92
N ASP A 20 -9.69 -6.96 12.55
CA ASP A 20 -10.56 -7.21 11.39
C ASP A 20 -10.48 -6.11 10.32
N ARG A 21 -9.28 -5.61 9.99
CA ARG A 21 -9.11 -4.54 9.00
C ARG A 21 -8.13 -4.92 7.90
N VAL A 22 -8.50 -4.61 6.66
CA VAL A 22 -7.61 -4.70 5.50
C VAL A 22 -7.10 -3.30 5.17
N LEU A 23 -5.79 -3.11 5.26
CA LEU A 23 -5.13 -1.88 4.81
C LEU A 23 -4.72 -2.03 3.33
N ILE A 24 -5.19 -1.10 2.49
CA ILE A 24 -4.75 -0.98 1.10
C ILE A 24 -3.96 0.32 0.97
N MET A 25 -2.74 0.21 0.44
CA MET A 25 -1.86 1.35 0.17
C MET A 25 -1.49 1.36 -1.31
N THR A 26 -1.36 2.56 -1.88
CA THR A 26 -0.89 2.77 -3.26
C THR A 26 0.21 3.81 -3.26
N THR A 27 1.30 3.55 -3.99
CA THR A 27 2.37 4.53 -4.21
C THR A 27 2.83 4.47 -5.65
N ASN A 28 3.19 5.63 -6.20
CA ASN A 28 3.85 5.74 -7.50
C ASN A 28 5.38 5.65 -7.38
N ASN A 29 5.92 5.72 -6.17
CA ASN A 29 7.35 5.67 -5.86
C ASN A 29 7.60 4.69 -4.70
N PRO A 30 7.62 3.37 -4.98
CA PRO A 30 7.81 2.35 -3.95
C PRO A 30 9.22 2.37 -3.34
N GLU A 31 10.24 2.78 -4.09
CA GLU A 31 11.62 2.85 -3.61
C GLU A 31 11.86 3.93 -2.54
N SER A 32 11.00 4.96 -2.47
CA SER A 32 11.05 5.98 -1.42
C SER A 32 10.31 5.62 -0.14
N LEU A 33 9.65 4.46 -0.08
CA LEU A 33 8.96 4.03 1.13
C LEU A 33 9.95 3.69 2.24
N ASP A 34 9.60 4.03 3.47
CA ASP A 34 10.36 3.62 4.65
C ASP A 34 10.36 2.10 4.75
N LYS A 35 11.53 1.54 5.07
CA LYS A 35 11.73 0.11 5.23
C LYS A 35 10.75 -0.50 6.25
N ALA A 36 10.38 0.26 7.28
CA ALA A 36 9.41 -0.18 8.28
C ALA A 36 8.07 -0.58 7.68
N LEU A 37 7.59 0.13 6.65
CA LEU A 37 6.32 -0.18 5.97
C LEU A 37 6.42 -1.45 5.11
N ILE A 38 7.58 -1.70 4.49
CA ILE A 38 7.79 -2.82 3.56
C ILE A 38 8.40 -4.05 4.25
N CYS A 39 8.58 -4.00 5.57
CA CYS A 39 9.13 -5.11 6.35
C CYS A 39 8.22 -6.36 6.25
N PRO A 40 8.80 -7.57 6.18
CA PRO A 40 8.03 -8.81 6.26
C PRO A 40 7.17 -8.83 7.52
N GLY A 41 5.86 -9.07 7.36
CA GLY A 41 4.88 -9.05 8.45
C GLY A 41 3.97 -7.81 8.48
N GLN A 42 4.38 -6.71 7.86
CA GLN A 42 3.58 -5.48 7.73
C GLN A 42 2.71 -5.50 6.47
N ILE A 43 3.34 -5.68 5.31
CA ILE A 43 2.65 -5.84 4.03
C ILE A 43 2.70 -7.30 3.62
N ASN A 44 1.55 -7.96 3.67
CA ASN A 44 1.44 -9.38 3.27
C ASN A 44 1.46 -9.56 1.76
N THR A 45 0.99 -8.59 0.99
CA THR A 45 0.87 -8.70 -0.47
C THR A 45 1.28 -7.39 -1.15
N GLN A 46 2.19 -7.50 -2.11
CA GLN A 46 2.61 -6.39 -2.96
C GLN A 46 2.22 -6.69 -4.41
N VAL A 47 1.50 -5.75 -5.03
CA VAL A 47 1.08 -5.87 -6.43
C VAL A 47 1.66 -4.70 -7.21
N PHE A 48 2.47 -5.00 -8.23
CA PHE A 48 2.99 -3.98 -9.11
C PHE A 48 2.01 -3.70 -10.25
N SER A 49 1.44 -2.49 -10.26
CA SER A 49 0.55 -2.05 -11.32
C SER A 49 1.36 -1.59 -12.54
N ARG A 50 1.27 -2.36 -13.63
CA ARG A 50 1.87 -2.00 -14.93
C ARG A 50 0.90 -1.19 -15.76
N LEU A 51 1.42 -0.57 -16.81
CA LEU A 51 0.59 -0.03 -17.89
C LEU A 51 -0.36 -1.10 -18.41
N VAL A 52 -1.58 -0.67 -18.72
CA VAL A 52 -2.63 -1.53 -19.26
C VAL A 52 -2.17 -2.11 -20.61
N SER A 53 -2.29 -3.43 -20.77
CA SER A 53 -2.00 -4.07 -22.06
C SER A 53 -3.08 -3.74 -23.08
N GLN A 54 -2.76 -3.78 -24.38
CA GLN A 54 -3.77 -3.52 -25.43
C GLN A 54 -5.00 -4.43 -25.30
N LYS A 55 -4.81 -5.70 -24.93
CA LYS A 55 -5.89 -6.67 -24.69
C LYS A 55 -6.75 -6.33 -23.46
N ALA A 56 -6.15 -5.75 -22.42
CA ALA A 56 -6.91 -5.27 -21.26
C ALA A 56 -7.63 -3.96 -21.59
N ALA A 57 -6.99 -3.08 -22.37
CA ALA A 57 -7.58 -1.82 -22.81
C ALA A 57 -8.83 -2.06 -23.66
N SER A 58 -8.85 -3.07 -24.55
CA SER A 58 -10.05 -3.39 -25.31
C SER A 58 -11.24 -3.74 -24.44
N ASN A 59 -11.03 -4.33 -23.26
CA ASN A 59 -12.09 -4.68 -22.31
C ASN A 59 -12.54 -3.50 -21.42
N ILE A 60 -11.84 -2.37 -21.46
CA ILE A 60 -12.23 -1.15 -20.73
C ILE A 60 -13.20 -0.31 -21.59
N PHE A 61 -13.04 -0.37 -22.92
CA PHE A 61 -13.80 0.44 -23.88
C PHE A 61 -14.91 -0.33 -24.62
N LEU A 62 -15.00 -1.65 -24.44
CA LEU A 62 -16.06 -2.53 -24.95
C LEU A 62 -16.86 -3.10 -23.78
#